data_AF-A0A8B7Y4Y0-F1
#
_entry.id   AF-A0A8B7Y4Y0-F1
#
_cell.length_a   1.000
_cell.length_b   1.000
_cell.length_c   1.000
_cell.angle_alpha   90.00
_cell.angle_beta   90.00
_cell.angle_gamma   90.00
#
_symmetry.space_group_name_H-M   'P 1'
#
loop_
_entity.id
_entity.type
_entity.pdbx_description
1 polymer ?
#
loop_
_entity_poly.entity_id
_entity_poly.type
_entity_poly.pdbx_seq_one_letter_code
_entity_poly.pdbx_strand_id
1 'polypeptide(L)'
;MGCLFSKREAKQEEETPPVYSWDRKDRPDPKDFTLENLSGETVGRVPGKVNGQQFLIKNCQNCHIYVFDHSATITVDKCLDCTIFLGPIKGSVFLRNCTSCKCVIACQQFRSRDCKAIDVFLHCGSQPIIEASTKMRFGCFQYQYPELTDQFTKSGLSPYRNLWDNIYDFSPMPDEQNWSLLPDDAKVEDFVPLPTTEQFQDMKISTASDDSVVPLTLGKTKQKGSESSLVVFFKDSSSEEKLRQFLKDVRQEGSCCLARTSEIEIDASTAARIFGEDERFAKAATNGAVVGLEFNGTDTALTCQRISQSIIGDSVVFLPNSAESGSQAVEAWNSQVEAQMAM
;
A
#
# COMPACT_ATOMS: atom_id res chain seq x y z
N MET A 1 -4.60 73.90 36.34
CA MET A 1 -4.18 72.48 36.40
C MET A 1 -4.62 71.84 35.10
N GLY A 2 -3.82 71.44 34.12
CA GLY A 2 -2.46 70.91 34.14
C GLY A 2 -2.53 69.43 33.71
N CYS A 3 -2.79 69.15 32.42
CA CYS A 3 -2.68 67.80 31.86
C CYS A 3 -1.73 67.80 30.66
N LEU A 4 -0.55 67.20 30.88
CA LEU A 4 0.46 66.87 29.88
C LEU A 4 -0.01 65.67 29.06
N PHE A 5 -0.11 65.82 27.73
CA PHE A 5 -0.16 64.69 26.81
C PHE A 5 1.11 64.69 25.96
N SER A 6 1.97 63.71 26.22
CA SER A 6 3.17 63.40 25.44
C SER A 6 2.76 62.82 24.08
N LYS A 7 3.07 63.50 22.98
CA LYS A 7 2.99 62.92 21.63
C LYS A 7 4.12 61.90 21.48
N ARG A 8 3.76 60.62 21.28
CA ARG A 8 4.67 59.57 20.81
C ARG A 8 4.84 59.75 19.30
N GLU A 9 6.07 59.94 18.85
CA GLU A 9 6.43 59.85 17.43
C GLU A 9 6.31 58.39 16.98
N ALA A 10 5.53 58.15 15.92
CA ALA A 10 5.43 56.86 15.27
C ALA A 10 6.63 56.68 14.32
N LYS A 11 7.43 55.63 14.55
CA LYS A 11 8.44 55.18 13.59
C LYS A 11 7.73 54.65 12.35
N GLN A 12 8.09 55.17 11.17
CA GLN A 12 7.81 54.53 9.90
C GLN A 12 8.63 53.24 9.83
N GLU A 13 7.95 52.09 9.81
CA GLU A 13 8.54 50.82 9.38
C GLU A 13 8.61 50.85 7.84
N GLU A 14 9.82 50.71 7.29
CA GLU A 14 10.01 50.49 5.85
C GLU A 14 9.35 49.15 5.47
N GLU A 15 8.27 49.21 4.72
CA GLU A 15 7.63 48.02 4.15
C GLU A 15 8.58 47.38 3.13
N THR A 16 9.08 46.18 3.44
CA THR A 16 9.80 45.35 2.47
C THR A 16 8.88 45.00 1.31
N PRO A 17 9.34 45.08 0.05
CA PRO A 17 8.50 44.81 -1.11
C PRO A 17 7.95 43.36 -1.09
N PRO A 18 6.72 43.14 -1.59
CA PRO A 18 6.10 41.82 -1.58
C PRO A 18 6.91 40.83 -2.43
N VAL A 19 7.33 39.73 -1.80
CA VAL A 19 7.99 38.61 -2.48
C VAL A 19 6.91 37.69 -3.03
N TYR A 20 6.81 37.60 -4.36
CA TYR A 20 5.82 36.75 -5.01
C TYR A 20 6.31 35.30 -5.11
N SER A 21 5.39 34.36 -5.30
CA SER A 21 5.71 32.93 -5.34
C SER A 21 6.67 32.54 -6.48
N TRP A 22 6.81 33.38 -7.51
CA TRP A 22 7.77 33.21 -8.61
C TRP A 22 9.16 33.81 -8.35
N ASP A 23 9.35 34.58 -7.28
CA ASP A 23 10.64 35.19 -6.91
C ASP A 23 11.48 34.30 -5.97
N ARG A 24 10.92 33.14 -5.57
CA ARG A 24 11.55 32.17 -4.67
C ARG A 24 12.56 31.29 -5.41
N LYS A 25 13.85 31.45 -5.07
CA LYS A 25 14.98 30.69 -5.65
C LYS A 25 15.03 29.20 -5.25
N ASP A 26 14.18 28.82 -4.31
CA ASP A 26 14.04 27.49 -3.68
C ASP A 26 12.96 26.61 -4.37
N ARG A 27 12.45 27.02 -5.54
CA ARG A 27 11.47 26.22 -6.28
C ARG A 27 12.13 24.96 -6.88
N PRO A 28 11.58 23.76 -6.64
CA PRO A 28 12.08 22.54 -7.27
C PRO A 28 11.98 22.63 -8.80
N ASP A 29 13.02 22.20 -9.54
CA ASP A 29 13.01 22.19 -11.01
C ASP A 29 12.02 21.11 -11.49
N PRO A 30 11.03 21.43 -12.34
CA PRO A 30 10.12 20.44 -12.93
C PRO A 30 10.82 19.23 -13.57
N LYS A 31 12.06 19.39 -14.07
CA LYS A 31 12.87 18.30 -14.64
C LYS A 31 13.27 17.26 -13.61
N ASP A 32 13.42 17.64 -12.35
CA ASP A 32 13.74 16.70 -11.28
C ASP A 32 12.57 15.73 -11.00
N PHE A 33 11.36 16.09 -11.41
CA PHE A 33 10.12 15.32 -11.19
C PHE A 33 9.51 14.78 -12.48
N THR A 34 10.27 14.82 -13.59
CA THR A 34 9.82 14.35 -14.89
C THR A 34 10.87 13.43 -15.50
N LEU A 35 10.45 12.27 -16.00
CA LEU A 35 11.22 11.40 -16.87
C LEU A 35 10.48 11.32 -18.20
N GLU A 36 11.03 11.93 -19.25
CA GLU A 36 10.35 11.97 -20.54
C GLU A 36 11.26 11.75 -21.73
N ASN A 37 10.71 11.15 -22.79
CA ASN A 37 11.38 10.96 -24.08
C ASN A 37 12.66 10.11 -24.00
N LEU A 38 12.68 9.13 -23.10
CA LEU A 38 13.82 8.23 -22.88
C LEU A 38 13.67 6.93 -23.70
N SER A 39 14.79 6.34 -24.12
CA SER A 39 14.76 5.10 -24.89
C SER A 39 15.95 4.19 -24.58
N GLY A 40 15.67 2.96 -24.12
CA GLY A 40 16.73 2.00 -23.79
C GLY A 40 17.52 2.31 -22.52
N GLU A 41 16.98 3.16 -21.63
CA GLU A 41 17.70 3.68 -20.47
C GLU A 41 17.23 3.04 -19.16
N THR A 42 18.14 2.96 -18.18
CA THR A 42 17.81 2.64 -16.78
C THR A 42 17.96 3.91 -15.94
N VAL A 43 16.85 4.45 -15.46
CA VAL A 43 16.78 5.76 -14.80
C VAL A 43 15.88 5.73 -13.56
N GLY A 44 15.93 6.78 -12.74
CA GLY A 44 14.98 6.89 -11.65
C GLY A 44 15.38 7.89 -10.56
N ARG A 45 14.83 7.69 -9.37
CA ARG A 45 15.06 8.52 -8.18
C ARG A 45 15.31 7.62 -6.98
N VAL A 46 16.38 7.92 -6.25
CA VAL A 46 16.72 7.30 -4.97
C VAL A 46 15.93 7.98 -3.83
N PRO A 47 15.87 7.38 -2.62
CA PRO A 47 15.15 7.95 -1.49
C PRO A 47 15.49 9.42 -1.21
N GLY A 48 14.48 10.22 -0.89
CA GLY A 48 14.59 11.65 -0.56
C GLY A 48 14.66 12.60 -1.76
N LYS A 49 14.66 12.11 -3.00
CA LYS A 49 14.72 12.94 -4.21
C LYS A 49 13.35 13.40 -4.70
N VAL A 50 12.28 12.66 -4.44
CA VAL A 50 10.91 13.04 -4.81
C VAL A 50 10.19 13.69 -3.64
N ASN A 51 10.37 13.16 -2.43
CA ASN A 51 9.90 13.70 -1.16
C ASN A 51 8.45 14.20 -1.18
N GLY A 52 7.53 13.35 -1.66
CA GLY A 52 6.09 13.64 -1.66
C GLY A 52 5.61 14.57 -2.77
N GLN A 53 6.47 14.95 -3.72
CA GLN A 53 6.05 15.75 -4.88
C GLN A 53 5.29 14.90 -5.92
N GLN A 54 4.63 15.58 -6.86
CA GLN A 54 4.07 14.93 -8.05
C GLN A 54 5.21 14.49 -8.98
N PHE A 55 5.06 13.35 -9.64
CA PHE A 55 6.02 12.84 -10.62
C PHE A 55 5.36 12.51 -11.96
N LEU A 56 6.07 12.70 -13.06
CA LEU A 56 5.59 12.42 -14.42
C LEU A 56 6.57 11.50 -15.16
N ILE A 57 6.04 10.43 -15.74
CA ILE A 57 6.78 9.54 -16.65
C ILE A 57 6.05 9.57 -17.99
N LYS A 58 6.74 9.95 -19.06
CA LYS A 58 6.06 10.21 -20.34
C LYS A 58 6.89 9.83 -21.56
N ASN A 59 6.28 9.13 -22.51
CA ASN A 59 6.90 8.82 -23.80
C ASN A 59 8.27 8.10 -23.66
N CYS A 60 8.34 7.11 -22.78
CA CYS A 60 9.53 6.29 -22.59
C CYS A 60 9.37 4.93 -23.28
N GLN A 61 10.43 4.42 -23.90
CA GLN A 61 10.41 3.13 -24.62
C GLN A 61 11.57 2.24 -24.18
N ASN A 62 11.34 0.94 -23.98
CA ASN A 62 12.38 -0.01 -23.59
C ASN A 62 13.19 0.45 -22.35
N CYS A 63 12.56 1.12 -21.39
CA CYS A 63 13.25 1.71 -20.23
C CYS A 63 13.03 0.89 -18.95
N HIS A 64 13.99 0.95 -18.05
CA HIS A 64 13.85 0.51 -16.66
C HIS A 64 13.80 1.74 -15.75
N ILE A 65 12.66 1.96 -15.09
CA ILE A 65 12.37 3.19 -14.35
C ILE A 65 12.12 2.85 -12.88
N TYR A 66 12.92 3.40 -11.97
CA TYR A 66 12.80 3.10 -10.54
C TYR A 66 12.67 4.36 -9.69
N VAL A 67 11.49 4.61 -9.13
CA VAL A 67 11.23 5.73 -8.21
C VAL A 67 11.14 5.19 -6.79
N PHE A 68 12.28 5.11 -6.10
CA PHE A 68 12.41 4.64 -4.71
C PHE A 68 12.11 5.73 -3.68
N ASP A 69 11.01 6.46 -3.88
CA ASP A 69 10.58 7.51 -2.96
C ASP A 69 9.06 7.66 -2.98
N HIS A 70 8.52 8.23 -1.90
CA HIS A 70 7.12 8.55 -1.80
C HIS A 70 6.74 9.77 -2.64
N SER A 71 5.51 9.77 -3.17
CA SER A 71 5.03 10.79 -4.11
C SER A 71 3.59 11.19 -3.81
N ALA A 72 3.17 12.40 -4.21
CA ALA A 72 1.77 12.81 -4.11
C ALA A 72 0.89 12.09 -5.13
N THR A 73 1.31 12.09 -6.40
CA THR A 73 0.61 11.46 -7.53
C THR A 73 1.61 11.18 -8.63
N ILE A 74 1.41 10.11 -9.40
CA ILE A 74 2.25 9.79 -10.56
C ILE A 74 1.38 9.56 -11.79
N THR A 75 1.75 10.19 -12.90
CA THR A 75 1.17 9.87 -14.22
C THR A 75 2.22 9.16 -15.07
N VAL A 76 1.85 8.03 -15.66
CA VAL A 76 2.66 7.28 -16.62
C VAL A 76 1.92 7.30 -17.95
N ASP A 77 2.45 8.01 -18.95
CA ASP A 77 1.74 8.27 -20.20
C ASP A 77 2.58 7.87 -21.42
N LYS A 78 2.00 7.07 -22.32
CA LYS A 78 2.64 6.66 -23.59
C LYS A 78 3.96 5.92 -23.39
N CYS A 79 4.04 5.03 -22.41
CA CYS A 79 5.20 4.18 -22.21
C CYS A 79 5.04 2.82 -22.92
N LEU A 80 6.09 2.36 -23.57
CA LEU A 80 6.13 1.10 -24.32
C LEU A 80 7.27 0.23 -23.81
N ASP A 81 7.00 -1.05 -23.55
CA ASP A 81 8.02 -2.04 -23.20
C ASP A 81 8.89 -1.60 -22.01
N CYS A 82 8.28 -0.94 -21.01
CA CYS A 82 8.98 -0.41 -19.84
C CYS A 82 8.81 -1.29 -18.60
N THR A 83 9.87 -1.38 -17.81
CA THR A 83 9.86 -1.91 -16.45
C THR A 83 9.80 -0.76 -15.46
N ILE A 84 8.87 -0.77 -14.51
CA ILE A 84 8.60 0.39 -13.65
C ILE A 84 8.43 -0.01 -12.18
N PHE A 85 9.24 0.52 -11.29
CA PHE A 85 9.00 0.50 -9.84
C PHE A 85 8.58 1.90 -9.37
N LEU A 86 7.46 1.98 -8.66
CA LEU A 86 6.98 3.21 -8.03
C LEU A 86 6.79 2.98 -6.52
N GLY A 87 7.50 3.77 -5.70
CA GLY A 87 7.32 3.83 -4.26
C GLY A 87 5.93 4.32 -3.84
N PRO A 88 5.65 4.44 -2.53
CA PRO A 88 4.32 4.74 -2.01
C PRO A 88 3.72 6.06 -2.52
N ILE A 89 2.58 6.01 -3.21
CA ILE A 89 1.89 7.17 -3.76
C ILE A 89 0.68 7.53 -2.89
N LYS A 90 0.73 8.68 -2.22
CA LYS A 90 -0.36 9.17 -1.34
C LYS A 90 -1.72 9.25 -2.05
N GLY A 91 -1.71 9.68 -3.30
CA GLY A 91 -2.90 9.85 -4.12
C GLY A 91 -3.00 8.78 -5.22
N SER A 92 -3.18 9.26 -6.44
CA SER A 92 -3.39 8.39 -7.59
C SER A 92 -2.12 8.05 -8.35
N VAL A 93 -2.08 6.84 -8.88
CA VAL A 93 -1.29 6.51 -10.06
C VAL A 93 -2.22 6.44 -11.27
N PHE A 94 -1.82 7.03 -12.40
CA PHE A 94 -2.60 6.95 -13.64
C PHE A 94 -1.73 6.50 -14.81
N LEU A 95 -1.95 5.27 -15.26
CA LEU A 95 -1.35 4.71 -16.47
C LEU A 95 -2.25 5.05 -17.67
N ARG A 96 -1.68 5.65 -18.71
CA ARG A 96 -2.41 6.05 -19.92
C ARG A 96 -1.64 5.69 -21.17
N ASN A 97 -2.31 5.09 -22.15
CA ASN A 97 -1.68 4.74 -23.43
C ASN A 97 -0.39 3.90 -23.26
N CYS A 98 -0.31 3.07 -22.22
CA CYS A 98 0.86 2.24 -21.96
C CYS A 98 0.70 0.87 -22.60
N THR A 99 1.79 0.30 -23.13
CA THR A 99 1.77 -1.04 -23.74
C THR A 99 2.96 -1.87 -23.27
N SER A 100 2.73 -3.15 -22.97
CA SER A 100 3.78 -4.11 -22.61
C SER A 100 4.64 -3.69 -21.42
N CYS A 101 4.07 -3.00 -20.43
CA CYS A 101 4.81 -2.54 -19.26
C CYS A 101 4.65 -3.50 -18.08
N LYS A 102 5.72 -3.65 -17.30
CA LYS A 102 5.75 -4.48 -16.10
C LYS A 102 6.05 -3.60 -14.89
N CYS A 103 5.20 -3.65 -13.87
CA CYS A 103 5.17 -2.64 -12.82
C CYS A 103 5.11 -3.24 -11.42
N VAL A 104 5.74 -2.57 -10.46
CA VAL A 104 5.50 -2.72 -9.02
C VAL A 104 5.08 -1.36 -8.49
N ILE A 105 3.89 -1.26 -7.90
CA ILE A 105 3.28 0.04 -7.56
C ILE A 105 2.55 -0.05 -6.21
N ALA A 106 2.79 0.91 -5.33
CA ALA A 106 1.98 1.14 -4.13
C ALA A 106 1.27 2.50 -4.21
N CYS A 107 -0.06 2.53 -4.05
CA CYS A 107 -0.83 3.77 -4.20
C CYS A 107 -2.14 3.77 -3.42
N GLN A 108 -2.74 4.96 -3.24
CA GLN A 108 -4.10 5.05 -2.71
C GLN A 108 -5.15 4.72 -3.78
N GLN A 109 -4.94 5.17 -5.01
CA GLN A 109 -5.86 4.93 -6.14
C GLN A 109 -5.10 4.51 -7.40
N PHE A 110 -5.41 3.32 -7.91
CA PHE A 110 -4.89 2.86 -9.20
C PHE A 110 -5.91 3.14 -10.32
N ARG A 111 -5.46 3.80 -11.39
CA ARG A 111 -6.25 4.00 -12.61
C ARG A 111 -5.43 3.63 -13.83
N SER A 112 -6.05 2.95 -14.78
CA SER A 112 -5.52 2.78 -16.13
C SER A 112 -6.53 3.16 -17.20
N ARG A 113 -6.06 3.78 -18.29
CA ARG A 113 -6.85 4.00 -19.49
C ARG A 113 -6.06 3.73 -20.76
N ASP A 114 -6.70 3.13 -21.76
CA ASP A 114 -6.08 2.87 -23.07
C ASP A 114 -4.78 2.05 -22.96
N CYS A 115 -4.71 1.10 -22.01
CA CYS A 115 -3.51 0.31 -21.73
C CYS A 115 -3.63 -1.12 -22.26
N LYS A 116 -2.49 -1.73 -22.63
CA LYS A 116 -2.46 -3.09 -23.18
C LYS A 116 -1.29 -3.91 -22.65
N ALA A 117 -1.56 -5.15 -22.23
CA ALA A 117 -0.54 -6.08 -21.75
C ALA A 117 0.31 -5.48 -20.63
N ILE A 118 -0.34 -5.08 -19.53
CA ILE A 118 0.33 -4.51 -18.36
C ILE A 118 0.30 -5.54 -17.23
N ASP A 119 1.48 -5.84 -16.70
CA ASP A 119 1.61 -6.65 -15.49
C ASP A 119 1.90 -5.73 -14.30
N VAL A 120 1.14 -5.85 -13.21
CA VAL A 120 1.29 -4.98 -12.03
C VAL A 120 1.29 -5.81 -10.75
N PHE A 121 2.37 -5.74 -9.99
CA PHE A 121 2.36 -6.10 -8.56
C PHE A 121 1.91 -4.87 -7.77
N LEU A 122 0.71 -4.92 -7.21
CA LEU A 122 -0.05 -3.76 -6.76
C LEU A 122 -0.29 -3.79 -5.25
N HIS A 123 -0.08 -2.63 -4.62
CA HIS A 123 -0.74 -2.25 -3.40
C HIS A 123 -1.69 -1.10 -3.73
N CYS A 124 -2.97 -1.26 -3.39
CA CYS A 124 -3.97 -0.23 -3.64
C CYS A 124 -4.89 -0.06 -2.44
N GLY A 125 -4.92 1.14 -1.87
CA GLY A 125 -5.78 1.48 -0.73
C GLY A 125 -7.27 1.57 -1.07
N SER A 126 -7.63 1.72 -2.35
CA SER A 126 -9.01 1.70 -2.87
C SER A 126 -9.19 0.62 -3.93
N GLN A 127 -10.42 0.44 -4.43
CA GLN A 127 -10.68 -0.43 -5.57
C GLN A 127 -9.87 0.02 -6.81
N PRO A 128 -8.99 -0.82 -7.39
CA PRO A 128 -8.28 -0.50 -8.63
C PRO A 128 -9.24 -0.40 -9.82
N ILE A 129 -9.01 0.56 -10.70
CA ILE A 129 -9.90 0.85 -11.84
C ILE A 129 -9.15 0.70 -13.16
N ILE A 130 -9.76 0.01 -14.12
CA ILE A 130 -9.33 -0.03 -15.52
C ILE A 130 -10.44 0.49 -16.45
N GLU A 131 -10.04 1.10 -17.56
CA GLU A 131 -10.93 1.60 -18.61
C GLU A 131 -10.25 1.45 -19.97
N ALA A 132 -10.98 1.04 -21.01
CA ALA A 132 -10.51 0.85 -22.38
C ALA A 132 -9.15 0.10 -22.45
N SER A 133 -8.95 -0.88 -21.56
CA SER A 133 -7.66 -1.56 -21.37
C SER A 133 -7.81 -3.06 -21.50
N THR A 134 -6.79 -3.76 -22.02
CA THR A 134 -6.84 -5.21 -22.28
C THR A 134 -5.58 -5.91 -21.80
N LYS A 135 -5.71 -7.19 -21.41
CA LYS A 135 -4.61 -8.02 -20.90
C LYS A 135 -3.89 -7.39 -19.69
N MET A 136 -4.66 -6.82 -18.77
CA MET A 136 -4.15 -6.28 -17.51
C MET A 136 -3.98 -7.44 -16.51
N ARG A 137 -2.80 -7.65 -15.92
CA ARG A 137 -2.60 -8.70 -14.92
C ARG A 137 -2.15 -8.13 -13.60
N PHE A 138 -2.76 -8.58 -12.50
CA PHE A 138 -2.51 -8.04 -11.16
C PHE A 138 -1.96 -9.11 -10.23
N GLY A 139 -0.96 -8.77 -9.43
CA GLY A 139 -0.42 -9.57 -8.33
C GLY A 139 -0.31 -8.71 -7.08
N CYS A 140 -0.13 -9.32 -5.91
CA CYS A 140 0.11 -8.57 -4.67
C CYS A 140 1.47 -7.86 -4.71
N PHE A 141 1.56 -6.63 -4.21
CA PHE A 141 2.82 -5.93 -4.02
C PHE A 141 3.82 -6.76 -3.20
N GLN A 142 5.05 -6.88 -3.70
CA GLN A 142 6.13 -7.60 -3.03
C GLN A 142 7.45 -6.86 -3.25
N TYR A 143 7.90 -6.12 -2.23
CA TYR A 143 9.14 -5.35 -2.31
C TYR A 143 9.58 -4.89 -0.91
N GLN A 144 10.89 -4.70 -0.75
CA GLN A 144 11.49 -4.16 0.46
C GLN A 144 12.79 -3.40 0.15
N TYR A 145 12.96 -2.26 0.82
CA TYR A 145 14.22 -1.53 1.00
C TYR A 145 14.12 -0.68 2.28
N PRO A 146 15.24 -0.30 2.91
CA PRO A 146 15.24 0.24 4.28
C PRO A 146 14.26 1.41 4.53
N GLU A 147 14.09 2.30 3.55
CA GLU A 147 13.25 3.49 3.66
C GLU A 147 11.77 3.23 3.36
N LEU A 148 11.41 2.07 2.79
CA LEU A 148 10.07 1.83 2.24
C LEU A 148 8.97 1.92 3.30
N THR A 149 9.20 1.37 4.50
CA THR A 149 8.22 1.44 5.61
C THR A 149 7.92 2.87 6.05
N ASP A 150 8.95 3.70 6.17
CA ASP A 150 8.79 5.14 6.49
C ASP A 150 8.08 5.88 5.34
N GLN A 151 8.36 5.52 4.09
CA GLN A 151 7.67 6.08 2.93
C GLN A 151 6.18 5.72 2.87
N PHE A 152 5.78 4.50 3.24
CA PHE A 152 4.37 4.13 3.39
C PHE A 152 3.69 5.03 4.43
N THR A 153 4.36 5.24 5.57
CA THR A 153 3.88 6.12 6.65
C THR A 153 3.72 7.57 6.17
N LYS A 154 4.73 8.13 5.48
CA LYS A 154 4.69 9.49 4.93
C LYS A 154 3.62 9.69 3.87
N SER A 155 3.31 8.65 3.09
CA SER A 155 2.20 8.67 2.13
C SER A 155 0.82 8.46 2.76
N GLY A 156 0.75 8.13 4.05
CA GLY A 156 -0.51 7.80 4.72
C GLY A 156 -1.13 6.49 4.23
N LEU A 157 -0.34 5.61 3.63
CA LEU A 157 -0.79 4.29 3.17
C LEU A 157 -0.57 3.26 4.27
N SER A 158 -1.61 2.50 4.58
CA SER A 158 -1.49 1.30 5.41
C SER A 158 -1.01 0.11 4.58
N PRO A 159 0.07 -0.60 4.99
CA PRO A 159 0.47 -1.86 4.36
C PRO A 159 -0.61 -2.95 4.46
N TYR A 160 -1.53 -2.82 5.42
CA TYR A 160 -2.59 -3.79 5.72
C TYR A 160 -3.94 -3.44 5.05
N ARG A 161 -4.02 -2.32 4.31
CA ARG A 161 -5.17 -1.98 3.46
C ARG A 161 -4.79 -2.16 2.00
N ASN A 162 -4.95 -3.38 1.49
CA ASN A 162 -4.58 -3.70 0.11
C ASN A 162 -5.72 -4.42 -0.64
N LEU A 163 -6.27 -3.75 -1.65
CA LEU A 163 -7.38 -4.22 -2.49
C LEU A 163 -6.93 -4.58 -3.92
N TRP A 164 -5.67 -5.01 -4.09
CA TRP A 164 -5.02 -5.25 -5.38
C TRP A 164 -5.76 -6.23 -6.32
N ASP A 165 -6.59 -7.11 -5.78
CA ASP A 165 -7.31 -8.17 -6.51
C ASP A 165 -8.76 -7.81 -6.86
N ASN A 166 -9.29 -6.71 -6.33
CA ASN A 166 -10.68 -6.28 -6.50
C ASN A 166 -10.83 -5.29 -7.66
N ILE A 167 -10.55 -5.70 -8.89
CA ILE A 167 -10.51 -4.80 -10.05
C ILE A 167 -11.92 -4.42 -10.52
N TYR A 168 -12.16 -3.12 -10.71
CA TYR A 168 -13.34 -2.62 -11.41
C TYR A 168 -13.01 -2.23 -12.85
N ASP A 169 -13.74 -2.78 -13.81
CA ASP A 169 -13.59 -2.50 -15.25
C ASP A 169 -14.77 -1.66 -15.74
N PHE A 170 -14.48 -0.43 -16.21
CA PHE A 170 -15.49 0.47 -16.81
C PHE A 170 -15.91 0.07 -18.22
N SER A 171 -15.17 -0.82 -18.87
CA SER A 171 -15.33 -1.18 -20.29
C SER A 171 -15.32 -2.70 -20.51
N PRO A 172 -16.13 -3.48 -19.76
CA PRO A 172 -16.12 -4.93 -19.88
C PRO A 172 -16.58 -5.34 -21.29
N MET A 173 -15.88 -6.29 -21.89
CA MET A 173 -16.26 -6.89 -23.16
C MET A 173 -17.04 -8.19 -22.90
N PRO A 174 -18.15 -8.48 -23.62
CA PRO A 174 -18.99 -9.65 -23.34
C PRO A 174 -18.27 -11.00 -23.40
N ASP A 175 -17.29 -11.13 -24.31
CA ASP A 175 -16.62 -12.39 -24.62
C ASP A 175 -15.12 -12.41 -24.26
N GLU A 176 -14.59 -11.32 -23.69
CA GLU A 176 -13.17 -11.19 -23.35
C GLU A 176 -13.00 -10.61 -21.95
N GLN A 177 -12.17 -11.29 -21.14
CA GLN A 177 -11.77 -10.77 -19.84
C GLN A 177 -10.59 -9.80 -20.02
N ASN A 178 -10.84 -8.51 -19.78
CA ASN A 178 -9.83 -7.46 -19.94
C ASN A 178 -8.68 -7.56 -18.92
N TRP A 179 -8.91 -8.24 -17.80
CA TRP A 179 -7.92 -8.41 -16.74
C TRP A 179 -7.92 -9.81 -16.13
N SER A 180 -6.82 -10.19 -15.50
CA SER A 180 -6.72 -11.41 -14.71
C SER A 180 -5.74 -11.24 -13.55
N LEU A 181 -5.62 -12.25 -12.68
CA LEU A 181 -4.58 -12.28 -11.66
C LEU A 181 -3.31 -12.95 -12.22
N LEU A 182 -2.15 -12.49 -11.75
CA LEU A 182 -0.88 -13.15 -12.00
C LEU A 182 -0.86 -14.55 -11.34
N PRO A 183 -0.04 -15.48 -11.88
CA PRO A 183 0.22 -16.77 -11.25
C PRO A 183 0.76 -16.63 -9.82
N ASP A 184 0.43 -17.56 -8.93
CA ASP A 184 0.88 -17.52 -7.52
C ASP A 184 2.39 -17.72 -7.35
N ASP A 185 3.04 -18.34 -8.34
CA ASP A 185 4.48 -18.56 -8.41
C ASP A 185 5.23 -17.45 -9.17
N ALA A 186 4.53 -16.38 -9.59
CA ALA A 186 5.13 -15.25 -10.27
C ALA A 186 6.13 -14.54 -9.35
N LYS A 187 7.41 -14.56 -9.73
CA LYS A 187 8.47 -13.86 -9.00
C LYS A 187 8.61 -12.44 -9.52
N VAL A 188 8.59 -11.45 -8.63
CA VAL A 188 8.73 -10.03 -9.01
C VAL A 188 9.95 -9.78 -9.88
N GLU A 189 11.08 -10.43 -9.60
CA GLU A 189 12.35 -10.28 -10.34
C GLU A 189 12.27 -10.69 -11.82
N ASP A 190 11.38 -11.61 -12.20
CA ASP A 190 11.18 -12.02 -13.59
C ASP A 190 10.42 -10.95 -14.40
N PHE A 191 9.74 -10.02 -13.70
CA PHE A 191 8.94 -8.96 -14.29
C PHE A 191 9.61 -7.59 -14.15
N VAL A 192 10.12 -7.30 -12.96
CA VAL A 192 10.77 -6.04 -12.58
C VAL A 192 12.13 -6.40 -11.96
N PRO A 193 13.17 -6.62 -12.79
CA PRO A 193 14.51 -6.90 -12.30
C PRO A 193 15.05 -5.76 -11.43
N LEU A 194 15.98 -6.08 -10.54
CA LEU A 194 16.65 -5.08 -9.72
C LEU A 194 17.53 -4.17 -10.59
N PRO A 195 17.60 -2.86 -10.29
CA PRO A 195 18.48 -1.95 -11.02
C PRO A 195 19.95 -2.32 -10.80
N THR A 196 20.75 -2.26 -11.87
CA THR A 196 22.18 -2.60 -11.85
C THR A 196 23.11 -1.42 -12.12
N THR A 197 22.56 -0.22 -12.35
CA THR A 197 23.36 0.98 -12.63
C THR A 197 23.94 1.58 -11.36
N GLU A 198 25.04 2.32 -11.52
CA GLU A 198 25.78 2.97 -10.41
C GLU A 198 24.89 3.84 -9.52
N GLN A 199 23.87 4.50 -10.10
CA GLN A 199 22.89 5.30 -9.37
C GLN A 199 22.22 4.54 -8.21
N PHE A 200 22.02 3.23 -8.36
CA PHE A 200 21.28 2.41 -7.40
C PHE A 200 22.18 1.40 -6.66
N GLN A 201 23.51 1.50 -6.78
CA GLN A 201 24.44 0.51 -6.24
C GLN A 201 24.34 0.32 -4.72
N ASP A 202 23.97 1.38 -3.99
CA ASP A 202 23.84 1.38 -2.53
C ASP A 202 22.44 0.94 -2.06
N MET A 203 21.50 0.71 -2.97
CA MET A 203 20.14 0.29 -2.66
C MET A 203 20.13 -1.16 -2.18
N LYS A 204 19.66 -1.39 -0.95
CA LYS A 204 19.46 -2.73 -0.38
C LYS A 204 18.05 -3.22 -0.64
N ILE A 205 17.83 -3.74 -1.84
CA ILE A 205 16.50 -4.17 -2.28
C ILE A 205 16.34 -5.68 -2.04
N SER A 206 15.20 -6.06 -1.46
CA SER A 206 14.73 -7.45 -1.44
C SER A 206 13.37 -7.54 -2.13
N THR A 207 13.26 -8.49 -3.05
CA THR A 207 11.98 -8.97 -3.60
C THR A 207 11.57 -10.27 -2.93
N ALA A 208 12.24 -10.69 -1.84
CA ALA A 208 11.88 -11.89 -1.13
C ALA A 208 10.52 -11.74 -0.45
N SER A 209 9.81 -12.84 -0.46
CA SER A 209 8.44 -12.94 -0.04
C SER A 209 8.26 -12.67 1.47
N ASP A 210 9.24 -13.03 2.29
CA ASP A 210 9.23 -12.83 3.75
C ASP A 210 9.71 -11.44 4.18
N ASP A 211 10.37 -10.71 3.28
CA ASP A 211 10.93 -9.39 3.57
C ASP A 211 9.97 -8.25 3.23
N SER A 212 8.93 -8.53 2.43
CA SER A 212 8.00 -7.53 1.89
C SER A 212 7.38 -6.66 2.99
N VAL A 213 7.33 -5.35 2.76
CA VAL A 213 6.66 -4.40 3.67
C VAL A 213 5.16 -4.66 3.73
N VAL A 214 4.56 -5.02 2.59
CA VAL A 214 3.15 -5.38 2.46
C VAL A 214 3.02 -6.90 2.60
N PRO A 215 2.19 -7.40 3.54
CA PRO A 215 1.89 -8.82 3.64
C PRO A 215 1.33 -9.38 2.34
N LEU A 216 1.85 -10.51 1.89
CA LEU A 216 1.36 -11.15 0.67
C LEU A 216 0.02 -11.84 0.94
N THR A 217 -1.01 -11.37 0.25
CA THR A 217 -2.36 -11.92 0.33
C THR A 217 -2.70 -12.67 -0.96
N LEU A 218 -3.57 -13.67 -0.89
CA LEU A 218 -4.06 -14.39 -2.08
C LEU A 218 -5.18 -13.66 -2.83
N GLY A 219 -5.87 -12.74 -2.16
CA GLY A 219 -7.07 -12.09 -2.68
C GLY A 219 -8.35 -12.91 -2.44
N LYS A 220 -9.51 -12.30 -2.69
CA LYS A 220 -10.87 -12.82 -2.43
C LYS A 220 -11.20 -14.08 -3.25
N THR A 221 -10.64 -14.22 -4.44
CA THR A 221 -11.06 -15.24 -5.41
C THR A 221 -10.33 -16.57 -5.25
N LYS A 222 -9.22 -16.59 -4.50
CA LYS A 222 -8.40 -17.79 -4.30
C LYS A 222 -8.65 -18.37 -2.90
N GLN A 223 -8.93 -19.67 -2.85
CA GLN A 223 -9.08 -20.43 -1.62
C GLN A 223 -8.15 -21.65 -1.67
N LYS A 224 -7.45 -21.92 -0.56
CA LYS A 224 -6.64 -23.13 -0.35
C LYS A 224 -7.37 -24.19 0.47
N GLY A 225 -8.47 -23.85 1.12
CA GLY A 225 -9.26 -24.78 1.91
C GLY A 225 -10.66 -24.26 2.21
N SER A 226 -11.43 -25.10 2.90
CA SER A 226 -12.84 -24.82 3.24
C SER A 226 -13.00 -23.98 4.50
N GLU A 227 -11.96 -23.85 5.33
CA GLU A 227 -12.01 -23.10 6.58
C GLU A 227 -11.42 -21.71 6.41
N SER A 228 -12.07 -20.72 7.03
CA SER A 228 -11.55 -19.37 7.15
C SER A 228 -11.54 -18.93 8.61
N SER A 229 -10.49 -18.22 9.02
CA SER A 229 -10.31 -17.73 10.39
C SER A 229 -9.82 -16.30 10.41
N LEU A 230 -10.35 -15.52 11.35
CA LEU A 230 -9.93 -14.16 11.61
C LEU A 230 -8.97 -14.12 12.81
N VAL A 231 -7.81 -13.51 12.64
CA VAL A 231 -6.92 -13.12 13.73
C VAL A 231 -6.86 -11.61 13.78
N VAL A 232 -7.07 -10.98 14.94
CA VAL A 232 -7.03 -9.51 15.07
C VAL A 232 -5.98 -9.09 16.07
N PHE A 233 -5.00 -8.32 15.61
CA PHE A 233 -3.98 -7.68 16.45
C PHE A 233 -4.44 -6.30 16.87
N PHE A 234 -4.44 -6.06 18.18
CA PHE A 234 -4.69 -4.74 18.74
C PHE A 234 -3.37 -3.98 18.92
N LYS A 235 -3.44 -2.66 18.76
CA LYS A 235 -2.25 -1.81 18.82
C LYS A 235 -1.65 -1.76 20.23
N ASP A 236 -0.36 -2.08 20.32
CA ASP A 236 0.49 -1.86 21.49
C ASP A 236 1.94 -1.53 21.04
N SER A 237 2.87 -1.39 21.98
CA SER A 237 4.26 -1.02 21.68
C SER A 237 5.06 -2.08 20.91
N SER A 238 4.59 -3.33 20.89
CA SER A 238 5.24 -4.51 20.31
C SER A 238 4.41 -5.21 19.22
N SER A 239 3.19 -4.73 18.96
CA SER A 239 2.21 -5.44 18.12
C SER A 239 2.70 -5.63 16.68
N GLU A 240 3.40 -4.64 16.09
CA GLU A 240 3.91 -4.72 14.72
C GLU A 240 5.00 -5.80 14.56
N GLU A 241 5.94 -5.89 15.51
CA GLU A 241 7.00 -6.91 15.50
C GLU A 241 6.40 -8.31 15.64
N LYS A 242 5.47 -8.47 16.60
CA LYS A 242 4.76 -9.74 16.84
C LYS A 242 3.90 -10.15 15.64
N LEU A 243 3.21 -9.21 15.00
CA LEU A 243 2.41 -9.47 13.81
C LEU A 243 3.30 -9.98 12.67
N ARG A 244 4.43 -9.31 12.42
CA ARG A 244 5.39 -9.74 11.37
C ARG A 244 5.95 -11.13 11.66
N GLN A 245 6.31 -11.41 12.90
CA GLN A 245 6.78 -12.74 13.31
C GLN A 245 5.67 -13.80 13.14
N PHE A 246 4.43 -13.48 13.52
CA PHE A 246 3.28 -14.37 13.36
C PHE A 246 3.01 -14.71 11.88
N LEU A 247 3.02 -13.70 11.00
CA LEU A 247 2.84 -13.92 9.56
C LEU A 247 3.94 -14.81 8.97
N LYS A 248 5.19 -14.62 9.41
CA LYS A 248 6.31 -15.45 8.98
C LYS A 248 6.13 -16.91 9.41
N ASP A 249 5.77 -17.14 10.67
CA ASP A 249 5.61 -18.49 11.22
C ASP A 249 4.42 -19.24 10.60
N VAL A 250 3.29 -18.55 10.36
CA VAL A 250 2.14 -19.13 9.66
C VAL A 250 2.51 -19.54 8.23
N ARG A 251 3.27 -18.70 7.53
CA ARG A 251 3.71 -19.00 6.16
C ARG A 251 4.63 -20.21 6.10
N GLN A 252 5.56 -20.32 7.05
CA GLN A 252 6.51 -21.43 7.13
C GLN A 252 5.83 -22.76 7.47
N GLU A 253 4.76 -22.72 8.25
CA GLU A 253 3.97 -23.91 8.60
C GLU A 253 3.19 -24.45 7.39
N GLY A 254 2.57 -23.58 6.59
CA GLY A 254 2.07 -23.90 5.25
C GLY A 254 0.70 -24.58 5.16
N SER A 255 0.03 -24.89 6.28
CA SER A 255 -1.35 -25.46 6.29
C SER A 255 -2.43 -24.46 5.89
N CYS A 256 -2.14 -23.16 6.03
CA CYS A 256 -3.03 -22.08 5.66
C CYS A 256 -2.29 -20.93 4.96
N CYS A 257 -3.07 -19.99 4.45
CA CYS A 257 -2.55 -18.83 3.73
C CYS A 257 -3.29 -17.57 4.16
N LEU A 258 -2.59 -16.44 4.10
CA LEU A 258 -3.18 -15.14 4.32
C LEU A 258 -4.05 -14.79 3.10
N ALA A 259 -5.36 -14.79 3.28
CA ALA A 259 -6.32 -14.45 2.24
C ALA A 259 -6.41 -12.93 2.08
N ARG A 260 -6.53 -12.20 3.19
CA ARG A 260 -6.69 -10.73 3.21
C ARG A 260 -6.13 -10.12 4.50
N THR A 261 -5.84 -8.84 4.40
CA THR A 261 -5.54 -7.97 5.55
C THR A 261 -6.48 -6.78 5.55
N SER A 262 -6.66 -6.20 6.72
CA SER A 262 -7.44 -4.97 6.93
C SER A 262 -6.88 -4.25 8.14
N GLU A 263 -6.99 -2.92 8.15
CA GLU A 263 -6.68 -2.10 9.32
C GLU A 263 -7.83 -1.12 9.50
N ILE A 264 -8.51 -1.10 10.62
CA ILE A 264 -9.66 -0.21 10.85
C ILE A 264 -9.68 0.32 12.28
N GLU A 265 -10.31 1.47 12.50
CA GLU A 265 -10.59 1.95 13.85
C GLU A 265 -11.97 1.47 14.27
N ILE A 266 -12.06 0.84 15.44
CA ILE A 266 -13.32 0.34 16.02
C ILE A 266 -13.52 0.90 17.41
N ASP A 267 -14.77 1.06 17.84
CA ASP A 267 -15.08 1.43 19.22
C ASP A 267 -15.28 0.20 20.12
N ALA A 268 -15.42 0.43 21.42
CA ALA A 268 -15.62 -0.62 22.40
C ALA A 268 -16.89 -1.46 22.14
N SER A 269 -17.95 -0.84 21.62
CA SER A 269 -19.22 -1.51 21.31
C SER A 269 -19.08 -2.48 20.13
N THR A 270 -18.32 -2.06 19.12
CA THR A 270 -17.99 -2.84 17.93
C THR A 270 -17.07 -4.00 18.30
N ALA A 271 -16.06 -3.75 19.14
CA ALA A 271 -15.20 -4.80 19.67
C ALA A 271 -16.00 -5.87 20.43
N ALA A 272 -16.91 -5.47 21.32
CA ALA A 272 -17.75 -6.41 22.06
C ALA A 272 -18.67 -7.23 21.14
N ARG A 273 -19.22 -6.60 20.10
CA ARG A 273 -20.09 -7.27 19.12
C ARG A 273 -19.35 -8.32 18.29
N ILE A 274 -18.11 -8.06 17.89
CA ILE A 274 -17.34 -8.94 16.99
C ILE A 274 -16.55 -9.99 17.77
N PHE A 275 -15.98 -9.62 18.92
CA PHE A 275 -15.03 -10.45 19.67
C PHE A 275 -15.59 -11.00 20.99
N GLY A 276 -16.86 -10.70 21.31
CA GLY A 276 -17.51 -11.04 22.58
C GLY A 276 -17.24 -10.02 23.69
N GLU A 277 -17.95 -10.16 24.81
CA GLU A 277 -17.94 -9.21 25.95
C GLU A 277 -16.68 -9.27 26.83
N ASP A 278 -15.51 -9.58 26.24
CA ASP A 278 -14.23 -9.51 26.95
C ASP A 278 -13.73 -8.06 27.02
N GLU A 279 -13.67 -7.50 28.22
CA GLU A 279 -13.24 -6.12 28.48
C GLU A 279 -11.84 -5.81 27.92
N ARG A 280 -10.97 -6.83 27.74
CA ARG A 280 -9.63 -6.65 27.17
C ARG A 280 -9.69 -6.11 25.74
N PHE A 281 -10.61 -6.62 24.92
CA PHE A 281 -10.78 -6.17 23.53
C PHE A 281 -11.39 -4.77 23.47
N ALA A 282 -12.42 -4.52 24.28
CA ALA A 282 -13.06 -3.21 24.37
C ALA A 282 -12.07 -2.10 24.78
N LYS A 283 -11.19 -2.39 25.74
CA LYS A 283 -10.13 -1.47 26.17
C LYS A 283 -9.07 -1.29 25.08
N ALA A 284 -8.57 -2.39 24.51
CA ALA A 284 -7.50 -2.35 23.52
C ALA A 284 -7.92 -1.67 22.21
N ALA A 285 -9.21 -1.74 21.83
CA ALA A 285 -9.77 -1.04 20.68
C ALA A 285 -9.55 0.48 20.72
N THR A 286 -9.43 1.06 21.92
CA THR A 286 -9.21 2.51 22.08
C THR A 286 -7.76 2.97 21.82
N ASN A 287 -6.81 2.04 21.65
CA ASN A 287 -5.40 2.36 21.45
C ASN A 287 -5.07 2.82 20.02
N GLY A 288 -6.00 2.67 19.09
CA GLY A 288 -5.86 3.04 17.68
C GLY A 288 -6.37 1.96 16.75
N ALA A 289 -6.00 2.06 15.47
CA ALA A 289 -6.41 1.08 14.48
C ALA A 289 -5.97 -0.35 14.83
N VAL A 290 -6.86 -1.30 14.53
CA VAL A 290 -6.72 -2.73 14.75
C VAL A 290 -6.48 -3.42 13.42
N VAL A 291 -5.58 -4.41 13.40
CA VAL A 291 -5.20 -5.13 12.18
C VAL A 291 -5.87 -6.49 12.15
N GLY A 292 -6.78 -6.70 11.20
CA GLY A 292 -7.43 -7.98 10.95
C GLY A 292 -6.73 -8.76 9.86
N LEU A 293 -6.43 -10.03 10.14
CA LEU A 293 -5.80 -10.99 9.25
C LEU A 293 -6.79 -12.14 8.99
N GLU A 294 -7.20 -12.30 7.74
CA GLU A 294 -8.07 -13.40 7.33
C GLU A 294 -7.19 -14.51 6.75
N PHE A 295 -7.25 -15.69 7.35
CA PHE A 295 -6.59 -16.89 6.87
C PHE A 295 -7.60 -17.82 6.22
N ASN A 296 -7.17 -18.53 5.17
CA ASN A 296 -7.92 -19.59 4.54
C ASN A 296 -7.06 -20.85 4.40
N GLY A 297 -7.65 -22.03 4.61
CA GLY A 297 -6.92 -23.29 4.57
C GLY A 297 -7.62 -24.40 5.34
N THR A 298 -6.82 -25.29 5.91
CA THR A 298 -7.27 -26.40 6.76
C THR A 298 -6.83 -26.15 8.20
N ASP A 299 -7.69 -26.41 9.19
CA ASP A 299 -7.41 -26.24 10.61
C ASP A 299 -6.89 -24.84 10.97
N THR A 300 -7.36 -23.82 10.24
CA THR A 300 -6.84 -22.45 10.31
C THR A 300 -6.89 -21.88 11.73
N ALA A 301 -7.98 -22.12 12.47
CA ALA A 301 -8.13 -21.64 13.84
C ALA A 301 -7.08 -22.27 14.77
N LEU A 302 -6.92 -23.60 14.70
CA LEU A 302 -5.98 -24.34 15.55
C LEU A 302 -4.53 -23.99 15.23
N THR A 303 -4.18 -23.88 13.94
CA THR A 303 -2.84 -23.46 13.51
C THR A 303 -2.52 -22.06 14.02
N CYS A 304 -3.44 -21.09 13.86
CA CYS A 304 -3.25 -19.73 14.34
C CYS A 304 -3.07 -19.69 15.87
N GLN A 305 -3.88 -20.44 16.63
CA GLN A 305 -3.72 -20.53 18.09
C GLN A 305 -2.36 -21.09 18.51
N ARG A 306 -1.93 -22.18 17.90
CA ARG A 306 -0.67 -22.85 18.23
C ARG A 306 0.53 -21.91 18.02
N ILE A 307 0.57 -21.23 16.87
CA ILE A 307 1.64 -20.28 16.54
C ILE A 307 1.59 -19.05 17.45
N SER A 308 0.38 -18.60 17.78
CA SER A 308 0.16 -17.47 18.67
C SER A 308 0.73 -17.65 20.08
N GLN A 309 0.70 -18.87 20.62
CA GLN A 309 1.20 -19.18 21.96
C GLN A 309 2.68 -18.83 22.15
N SER A 310 3.50 -18.89 21.09
CA SER A 310 4.93 -18.57 21.17
C SER A 310 5.26 -17.09 20.96
N ILE A 311 4.30 -16.25 20.55
CA ILE A 311 4.59 -14.90 20.01
C ILE A 311 3.90 -13.79 20.81
N ILE A 312 2.64 -14.03 21.22
CA ILE A 312 1.76 -12.95 21.63
C ILE A 312 2.11 -12.38 23.00
N GLY A 313 2.59 -13.21 23.94
CA GLY A 313 2.91 -12.77 25.30
C GLY A 313 1.74 -12.00 25.92
N ASP A 314 1.99 -10.76 26.34
CA ASP A 314 0.98 -9.87 26.95
C ASP A 314 0.14 -9.05 25.93
N SER A 315 0.39 -9.20 24.62
CA SER A 315 -0.37 -8.46 23.59
C SER A 315 -1.81 -8.93 23.52
N VAL A 316 -2.72 -8.00 23.27
CA VAL A 316 -4.14 -8.34 23.07
C VAL A 316 -4.34 -8.73 21.62
N VAL A 317 -4.72 -9.98 21.39
CA VAL A 317 -5.01 -10.53 20.06
C VAL A 317 -6.25 -11.39 20.15
N PHE A 318 -7.18 -11.16 19.22
CA PHE A 318 -8.33 -12.04 19.05
C PHE A 318 -7.93 -13.27 18.24
N LEU A 319 -8.27 -14.45 18.77
CA LEU A 319 -8.07 -15.75 18.13
C LEU A 319 -9.37 -16.55 18.20
N PRO A 320 -9.81 -17.17 17.10
CA PRO A 320 -11.01 -17.99 17.10
C PRO A 320 -10.73 -19.29 17.85
N ASN A 321 -11.75 -19.85 18.51
CA ASN A 321 -11.64 -21.08 19.30
C ASN A 321 -11.96 -22.37 18.51
N SER A 322 -12.54 -22.21 17.33
CA SER A 322 -13.04 -23.26 16.45
C SER A 322 -13.23 -22.70 15.03
N ALA A 323 -13.34 -23.60 14.04
CA ALA A 323 -13.66 -23.24 12.66
C ALA A 323 -14.97 -22.42 12.53
N GLU A 324 -15.99 -22.76 13.31
CA GLU A 324 -17.28 -22.06 13.34
C GLU A 324 -17.11 -20.61 13.85
N SER A 325 -16.46 -20.44 15.00
CA SER A 325 -16.17 -19.11 15.54
C SER A 325 -15.29 -18.27 14.61
N GLY A 326 -14.35 -18.90 13.90
CA GLY A 326 -13.49 -18.26 12.92
C GLY A 326 -14.29 -17.70 11.75
N SER A 327 -15.19 -18.51 11.20
CA SER A 327 -16.03 -18.11 10.07
C SER A 327 -17.01 -16.99 10.45
N GLN A 328 -17.66 -17.09 11.61
CA GLN A 328 -18.55 -16.04 12.13
C GLN A 328 -17.80 -14.73 12.37
N ALA A 329 -16.59 -14.79 12.94
CA ALA A 329 -15.76 -13.61 13.14
C ALA A 329 -15.34 -12.96 11.82
N VAL A 330 -14.97 -13.75 10.80
CA VAL A 330 -14.65 -13.26 9.46
C VAL A 330 -15.85 -12.51 8.85
N GLU A 331 -17.06 -13.07 8.95
CA GLU A 331 -18.27 -12.42 8.43
C GLU A 331 -18.57 -11.09 9.14
N ALA A 332 -18.59 -11.10 10.48
CA ALA A 332 -18.84 -9.92 11.29
C ALA A 332 -17.79 -8.81 11.07
N TRP A 333 -16.54 -9.21 10.91
CA TRP A 333 -15.42 -8.30 10.64
C TRP A 333 -15.48 -7.70 9.25
N ASN A 334 -15.71 -8.51 8.21
CA ASN A 334 -15.82 -8.01 6.84
C ASN A 334 -16.98 -7.02 6.69
N SER A 335 -18.13 -7.31 7.32
CA SER A 335 -19.26 -6.38 7.35
C SER A 335 -18.88 -5.04 7.99
N GLN A 336 -18.09 -5.05 9.06
CA GLN A 336 -17.59 -3.83 9.70
C GLN A 336 -16.60 -3.06 8.81
N VAL A 337 -15.65 -3.76 8.19
CA VAL A 337 -14.66 -3.15 7.28
C VAL A 337 -15.36 -2.49 6.09
N GLU A 338 -16.33 -3.17 5.48
CA GLU A 338 -17.09 -2.63 4.36
C GLU A 338 -17.91 -1.39 4.75
N ALA A 339 -18.57 -1.42 5.91
CA ALA A 339 -19.30 -0.26 6.42
C ALA A 339 -18.40 0.96 6.63
N GLN A 340 -17.18 0.76 7.15
CA GLN A 340 -16.24 1.86 7.38
C GLN A 340 -15.57 2.38 6.11
N MET A 341 -15.36 1.52 5.12
CA MET A 341 -14.81 1.93 3.83
C MET A 341 -15.83 2.66 2.94
N ALA A 342 -17.12 2.53 3.24
CA ALA A 342 -18.20 3.23 2.55
C ALA A 342 -18.51 4.64 3.08
N MET A 343 -17.97 5.00 4.25
CA MET A 343 -18.13 6.32 4.89
C MET A 343 -17.08 7.32 4.42
#